data_AF-A0A8C0V069-F1
#
_entry.id   AF-A0A8C0V069-F1
#
_cell.length_a   1.000
_cell.length_b   1.000
_cell.length_c   1.000
_cell.angle_alpha   90.00
_cell.angle_beta   90.00
_cell.angle_gamma   90.00
#
_symmetry.space_group_name_H-M   'P 1'
#
loop_
_entity.id
_entity.type
_entity.pdbx_description
1 polymer ?
#
loop_
_entity_poly.entity_id
_entity_poly.type
_entity_poly.pdbx_seq_one_letter_code
_entity_poly.pdbx_strand_id
1 'polypeptide(L)'
;MSLVMSLAPETSWPGQPCPSCPPQFTPLQWPKETKVLTPTRCRPPALDAGLQAIMVILLLFWLVQWICYYIKVYLDKDLSQRTGTLKEFVCRTVEQCVRSWRAMLWAALQQWLFWAIAGTLVLLLAHCWRLRKRISVVDNRRDSEREESEEELPTEKNMIWIISRHYQLSVPKLASGRRVVEELLSDLLQVSHSLFSDSFFPVLQPAIGVGSAFEGWSHHKEKDVVYCMFVPLKPPHGHAFLLEPDTMGEMSQRSMRIRVELVCTCTRKQPDRNMLCFLHHSEEELKRNQMASLLHTLCTGPYLDGEKIALWFQTVVISAWSMLPQSCHYSMKVLPSCRSCKVKLMKASGRSFIVEIVFSVQQGDSDIFLSSQPTEAQFPPSTTWLESYAVAEAKFFRQVAMQAPPHSCHLKCLRLCARILEDSGLSIYALKTSVMHLLTLIPLSEWQHKYFLMRVDDTLNYLRCCLEEARLKHFFFGNEDMPEEISLPPAFQEAQPLNLFQHLAQNPAAQTEALNKFYKFECDLFFGF
;
A
#
# COMPACT_ATOMS: atom_id res chain seq x y z
N MET A 1 -60.29 16.93 22.49
CA MET A 1 -60.49 18.20 23.23
C MET A 1 -59.09 18.80 23.37
N SER A 2 -58.66 19.81 22.60
CA SER A 2 -59.07 21.24 22.53
C SER A 2 -57.96 22.09 23.17
N LEU A 3 -57.51 23.27 22.69
CA LEU A 3 -57.63 24.03 21.41
C LEU A 3 -56.34 24.93 21.37
N VAL A 4 -55.51 25.02 20.32
CA VAL A 4 -55.58 25.92 19.11
C VAL A 4 -55.13 27.40 19.34
N MET A 5 -54.21 27.89 18.47
CA MET A 5 -53.86 29.31 18.14
C MET A 5 -53.13 30.18 19.22
N SER A 6 -52.39 31.28 18.91
CA SER A 6 -51.79 31.82 17.65
C SER A 6 -50.76 32.96 17.89
N LEU A 7 -49.90 33.20 16.89
CA LEU A 7 -49.33 34.51 16.42
C LEU A 7 -48.45 35.42 17.33
N ALA A 8 -47.61 36.23 16.66
CA ALA A 8 -46.87 37.40 17.18
C ALA A 8 -47.51 38.72 16.65
N PRO A 9 -47.07 39.93 17.09
CA PRO A 9 -46.09 40.70 16.29
C PRO A 9 -45.15 41.67 17.11
N GLU A 10 -44.59 42.70 16.45
CA GLU A 10 -43.44 43.55 16.84
C GLU A 10 -43.78 44.88 17.60
N THR A 11 -42.76 45.58 18.15
CA THR A 11 -42.46 47.06 18.16
C THR A 11 -41.72 47.56 19.44
N SER A 12 -41.04 48.72 19.53
CA SER A 12 -39.99 49.38 18.69
C SER A 12 -39.36 50.65 19.37
N TRP A 13 -38.17 51.10 18.91
CA TRP A 13 -37.54 52.46 19.09
C TRP A 13 -37.02 52.90 20.50
N PRO A 14 -36.26 54.04 20.68
CA PRO A 14 -35.74 55.05 19.72
C PRO A 14 -34.22 55.42 19.80
N GLY A 15 -33.70 56.25 18.86
CA GLY A 15 -32.45 57.05 19.04
C GLY A 15 -31.61 57.41 17.78
N GLN A 16 -31.42 58.70 17.49
CA GLN A 16 -30.58 59.29 16.40
C GLN A 16 -29.94 60.63 16.91
N PRO A 17 -29.07 61.43 16.19
CA PRO A 17 -28.99 61.67 14.72
C PRO A 17 -27.56 61.82 14.09
N CYS A 18 -27.50 62.16 12.78
CA CYS A 18 -26.29 62.47 11.98
C CYS A 18 -26.02 64.00 11.87
N PRO A 19 -24.91 64.46 11.24
CA PRO A 19 -24.79 64.65 9.77
C PRO A 19 -23.37 64.27 9.23
N SER A 20 -22.80 64.62 8.04
CA SER A 20 -23.17 65.52 6.92
C SER A 20 -22.49 65.13 5.56
N CYS A 21 -23.06 65.63 4.45
CA CYS A 21 -22.44 65.96 3.13
C CYS A 21 -21.87 64.88 2.15
N PRO A 22 -21.87 65.14 0.81
CA PRO A 22 -21.64 64.12 -0.24
C PRO A 22 -20.44 64.40 -1.19
N PRO A 23 -20.07 63.48 -2.10
CA PRO A 23 -19.00 63.68 -3.09
C PRO A 23 -19.45 64.47 -4.35
N GLN A 24 -18.51 65.19 -4.97
CA GLN A 24 -18.63 65.76 -6.32
C GLN A 24 -17.33 65.58 -7.13
N PHE A 25 -17.45 65.56 -8.45
CA PHE A 25 -16.35 65.39 -9.40
C PHE A 25 -15.50 66.66 -9.59
N THR A 26 -14.21 66.49 -9.86
CA THR A 26 -13.43 67.40 -10.73
C THR A 26 -12.27 66.61 -11.36
N PRO A 27 -11.98 66.77 -12.67
CA PRO A 27 -10.89 66.04 -13.34
C PRO A 27 -9.57 66.80 -13.23
N LEU A 28 -8.45 66.09 -13.02
CA LEU A 28 -7.10 66.67 -13.11
C LEU A 28 -6.29 66.11 -14.28
N GLN A 29 -5.40 66.95 -14.79
CA GLN A 29 -4.74 66.79 -16.09
C GLN A 29 -3.62 65.75 -16.11
N TRP A 30 -3.34 65.24 -17.31
CA TRP A 30 -2.17 64.44 -17.63
C TRP A 30 -0.86 65.23 -17.47
N PRO A 31 0.16 64.68 -16.79
CA PRO A 31 1.55 65.00 -17.08
C PRO A 31 1.93 64.46 -18.46
N LYS A 32 2.63 65.25 -19.26
CA LYS A 32 3.32 64.77 -20.47
C LYS A 32 4.73 64.27 -20.10
N GLU A 33 5.40 63.67 -21.09
CA GLU A 33 6.82 63.32 -21.11
C GLU A 33 7.27 62.12 -20.25
N THR A 34 7.18 60.92 -20.83
CA THR A 34 8.21 59.90 -20.64
C THR A 34 8.78 59.48 -22.00
N LYS A 35 10.11 59.59 -22.08
CA LYS A 35 11.05 59.25 -23.18
C LYS A 35 10.51 58.41 -24.35
N VAL A 36 10.70 58.92 -25.57
CA VAL A 36 10.69 58.11 -26.80
C VAL A 36 11.76 57.02 -26.69
N LEU A 37 11.33 55.75 -26.63
CA LEU A 37 12.21 54.61 -26.91
C LEU A 37 12.04 54.20 -28.38
N THR A 38 13.17 53.94 -29.04
CA THR A 38 13.21 53.34 -30.37
C THR A 38 12.60 51.93 -30.37
N PRO A 39 11.88 51.51 -31.43
CA PRO A 39 11.33 50.15 -31.51
C PRO A 39 12.46 49.12 -31.69
N THR A 40 12.91 48.53 -30.59
CA THR A 40 13.78 47.36 -30.63
C THR A 40 13.04 46.20 -31.29
N ARG A 41 13.57 45.74 -32.42
CA ARG A 41 13.01 44.73 -33.31
C ARG A 41 12.87 43.36 -32.60
N CYS A 42 11.72 43.12 -31.97
CA CYS A 42 11.41 41.81 -31.41
C CYS A 42 11.52 40.72 -32.49
N ARG A 43 12.49 39.81 -32.34
CA ARG A 43 12.38 38.50 -33.00
C ARG A 43 11.19 37.78 -32.37
N PRO A 44 10.30 37.13 -33.14
CA PRO A 44 9.44 36.10 -32.55
C PRO A 44 10.34 35.00 -31.97
N PRO A 45 9.89 34.29 -30.91
CA PRO A 45 10.56 33.05 -30.52
C PRO A 45 10.56 32.10 -31.72
N ALA A 46 11.69 31.43 -31.95
CA ALA A 46 11.73 30.38 -32.96
C ALA A 46 10.82 29.24 -32.47
N LEU A 47 9.63 29.11 -33.07
CA LEU A 47 8.84 27.89 -32.89
C LEU A 47 9.66 26.73 -33.44
N ASP A 48 10.00 25.84 -32.51
CA ASP A 48 10.92 24.72 -32.65
C ASP A 48 10.89 24.06 -34.04
N ALA A 49 12.07 24.03 -34.69
CA ALA A 49 12.25 23.34 -35.96
C ALA A 49 11.95 21.83 -35.86
N GLY A 50 12.09 21.25 -34.66
CA GLY A 50 11.61 19.90 -34.34
C GLY A 50 10.10 19.76 -34.54
N LEU A 51 9.29 20.71 -34.05
CA LEU A 51 7.84 20.67 -34.19
C LEU A 51 7.40 20.81 -35.66
N GLN A 52 8.06 21.68 -36.44
CA GLN A 52 7.80 21.79 -37.88
C GLN A 52 8.23 20.53 -38.64
N ALA A 53 9.38 19.93 -38.29
CA ALA A 53 9.81 18.67 -38.89
C ALA A 53 8.82 17.52 -38.58
N ILE A 54 8.35 17.40 -37.33
CA ILE A 54 7.34 16.41 -36.92
C ILE A 54 6.03 16.63 -37.69
N MET A 55 5.54 17.87 -37.80
CA MET A 55 4.36 18.20 -38.59
C MET A 55 4.50 17.80 -40.06
N VAL A 56 5.66 18.05 -40.69
CA VAL A 56 5.93 17.66 -42.08
C VAL A 56 6.02 16.13 -42.23
N ILE A 57 6.65 15.43 -41.29
CA ILE A 57 6.74 13.95 -41.29
C ILE A 57 5.35 13.33 -41.15
N LEU A 58 4.51 13.82 -40.24
CA LEU A 58 3.13 13.35 -40.07
C LEU A 58 2.27 13.64 -41.30
N LEU A 59 2.42 14.82 -41.91
CA LEU A 59 1.72 15.17 -43.16
C LEU A 59 2.14 14.23 -44.30
N LEU A 60 3.43 13.98 -44.48
CA LEU A 60 3.96 13.08 -45.51
C LEU A 60 3.50 11.63 -45.28
N PHE A 61 3.50 11.15 -44.03
CA PHE A 61 3.01 9.82 -43.69
C PHE A 61 1.52 9.67 -44.03
N TRP A 62 0.69 10.64 -43.64
CA TRP A 62 -0.74 10.66 -43.96
C TRP A 62 -0.99 10.72 -45.48
N LEU A 63 -0.21 11.52 -46.21
CA LEU A 63 -0.33 11.66 -47.66
C LEU A 63 0.08 10.38 -48.40
N VAL A 64 1.14 9.69 -47.97
CA VAL A 64 1.52 8.35 -48.45
C VAL A 64 0.43 7.32 -48.15
N GLN A 65 -0.11 7.31 -46.93
CA GLN A 65 -1.15 6.37 -46.51
C GLN A 65 -2.47 6.60 -47.28
N TRP A 66 -2.82 7.85 -47.55
CA TRP A 66 -3.93 8.26 -48.40
C TRP A 66 -3.73 7.85 -49.87
N ILE A 67 -2.53 8.05 -50.44
CA ILE A 67 -2.19 7.57 -51.79
C ILE A 67 -2.27 6.04 -51.87
N CYS A 68 -1.75 5.31 -50.87
CA CYS A 68 -1.84 3.85 -50.84
C CYS A 68 -3.30 3.37 -50.73
N TYR A 69 -4.14 4.04 -49.95
CA TYR A 69 -5.58 3.77 -49.90
C TYR A 69 -6.28 4.07 -51.23
N TYR A 70 -6.01 5.23 -51.83
CA TYR A 70 -6.57 5.65 -53.11
C TYR A 70 -6.21 4.67 -54.22
N ILE A 71 -4.92 4.31 -54.37
CA ILE A 71 -4.47 3.31 -55.34
C ILE A 71 -5.16 1.96 -55.10
N LYS A 72 -5.26 1.51 -53.84
CA LYS A 72 -5.91 0.24 -53.50
C LYS A 72 -7.40 0.22 -53.84
N VAL A 73 -8.12 1.34 -53.68
CA VAL A 73 -9.56 1.44 -54.00
C VAL A 73 -9.83 1.69 -55.48
N TYR A 74 -8.96 2.44 -56.17
CA TYR A 74 -9.16 2.83 -57.58
C TYR A 74 -8.75 1.70 -58.55
N LEU A 75 -7.64 1.00 -58.27
CA LEU A 75 -7.14 -0.08 -59.13
C LEU A 75 -8.03 -1.32 -59.08
N ASP A 76 -8.64 -1.60 -57.91
CA ASP A 76 -9.58 -2.71 -57.69
C ASP A 76 -10.88 -2.51 -58.49
N LYS A 77 -11.37 -1.27 -58.58
CA LYS A 77 -12.54 -0.91 -59.40
C LYS A 77 -12.32 -1.07 -60.90
N ASP A 78 -11.19 -0.61 -61.43
CA ASP A 78 -10.93 -0.65 -62.89
C ASP A 78 -10.70 -2.11 -63.38
N LEU A 79 -9.96 -2.92 -62.59
CA LEU A 79 -9.80 -4.35 -62.86
C LEU A 79 -11.12 -5.14 -62.79
N SER A 80 -12.06 -4.74 -61.91
CA SER A 80 -13.36 -5.41 -61.80
C SER A 80 -14.29 -5.16 -62.99
N GLN A 81 -14.09 -4.11 -63.79
CA GLN A 81 -15.00 -3.73 -64.87
C GLN A 81 -14.50 -4.15 -66.28
N ARG A 82 -13.23 -4.53 -66.43
CA ARG A 82 -12.63 -4.96 -67.71
C ARG A 82 -11.70 -6.17 -67.56
N THR A 83 -12.25 -7.38 -67.62
CA THR A 83 -11.80 -8.50 -68.49
C THR A 83 -12.55 -9.81 -68.19
N GLY A 84 -13.83 -9.85 -68.55
CA GLY A 84 -14.34 -11.07 -69.16
C GLY A 84 -13.58 -11.32 -70.48
N THR A 85 -13.35 -12.60 -70.82
CA THR A 85 -12.91 -13.08 -72.14
C THR A 85 -11.68 -12.39 -72.79
N LEU A 86 -10.49 -12.57 -72.21
CA LEU A 86 -9.25 -12.85 -72.99
C LEU A 86 -8.18 -13.60 -72.16
N LYS A 87 -8.59 -14.58 -71.36
CA LYS A 87 -7.85 -15.06 -70.19
C LYS A 87 -7.13 -16.40 -70.42
N GLU A 88 -6.15 -16.45 -71.33
CA GLU A 88 -5.30 -17.65 -71.48
C GLU A 88 -3.84 -17.34 -71.86
N PHE A 89 -3.58 -16.54 -72.91
CA PHE A 89 -2.29 -16.61 -73.63
C PHE A 89 -1.14 -15.69 -73.14
N VAL A 90 -1.37 -14.76 -72.22
CA VAL A 90 -0.35 -13.77 -71.78
C VAL A 90 0.08 -13.94 -70.31
N CYS A 91 -0.66 -14.71 -69.50
CA CYS A 91 -0.50 -14.70 -68.04
C CYS A 91 0.79 -15.37 -67.50
N ARG A 92 1.47 -16.25 -68.25
CA ARG A 92 2.64 -16.98 -67.70
C ARG A 92 3.95 -16.19 -67.68
N THR A 93 4.25 -15.43 -68.74
CA THR A 93 5.56 -14.76 -68.89
C THR A 93 5.69 -13.49 -68.04
N VAL A 94 4.60 -12.74 -67.86
CA VAL A 94 4.64 -11.45 -67.14
C VAL A 94 4.60 -11.64 -65.63
N GLU A 95 3.78 -12.55 -65.10
CA GLU A 95 3.67 -12.79 -63.65
C GLU A 95 5.01 -13.15 -63.01
N GLN A 96 5.83 -13.95 -63.70
CA GLN A 96 7.09 -14.46 -63.16
C GLN A 96 8.16 -13.35 -63.05
N CYS A 97 8.17 -12.40 -63.99
CA CYS A 97 9.02 -11.22 -63.93
C CYS A 97 8.54 -10.24 -62.83
N VAL A 98 7.24 -9.96 -62.77
CA VAL A 98 6.65 -9.03 -61.79
C VAL A 98 6.79 -9.56 -60.35
N ARG A 99 6.59 -10.87 -60.10
CA ARG A 99 6.83 -11.46 -58.77
C ARG A 99 8.30 -11.34 -58.34
N SER A 100 9.24 -11.56 -59.26
CA SER A 100 10.68 -11.42 -58.99
C SER A 100 11.05 -9.99 -58.56
N TRP A 101 10.68 -8.99 -59.36
CA TRP A 101 10.97 -7.58 -59.02
C TRP A 101 10.26 -7.10 -57.76
N ARG A 102 9.01 -7.54 -57.52
CA ARG A 102 8.26 -7.18 -56.31
C ARG A 102 8.89 -7.78 -55.05
N ALA A 103 9.48 -8.98 -55.14
CA ALA A 103 10.24 -9.59 -54.04
C ALA A 103 11.58 -8.88 -53.80
N MET A 104 12.33 -8.54 -54.85
CA MET A 104 13.59 -7.79 -54.74
C MET A 104 13.37 -6.39 -54.12
N LEU A 105 12.34 -5.67 -54.56
CA LEU A 105 11.96 -4.37 -53.98
C LEU A 105 11.53 -4.50 -52.51
N TRP A 106 10.81 -5.56 -52.13
CA TRP A 106 10.48 -5.83 -50.73
C TRP A 106 11.71 -6.14 -49.87
N ALA A 107 12.63 -6.95 -50.37
CA ALA A 107 13.88 -7.26 -49.68
C ALA A 107 14.73 -6.00 -49.47
N ALA A 108 14.88 -5.16 -50.51
CA ALA A 108 15.58 -3.88 -50.40
C ALA A 108 14.93 -2.92 -49.40
N LEU A 109 13.58 -2.83 -49.39
CA LEU A 109 12.85 -1.98 -48.45
C LEU A 109 12.99 -2.47 -47.00
N GLN A 110 12.89 -3.78 -46.76
CA GLN A 110 13.11 -4.39 -45.44
C GLN A 110 14.55 -4.21 -44.97
N GLN A 111 15.53 -4.36 -45.86
CA GLN A 111 16.94 -4.16 -45.52
C GLN A 111 17.24 -2.68 -45.21
N TRP A 112 16.63 -1.73 -45.91
CA TRP A 112 16.73 -0.30 -45.59
C TRP A 112 16.08 0.03 -44.23
N LEU A 113 14.89 -0.52 -43.96
CA LEU A 113 14.23 -0.39 -42.65
C LEU A 113 15.07 -0.99 -41.51
N PHE A 114 15.67 -2.17 -41.72
CA PHE A 114 16.58 -2.79 -40.76
C PHE A 114 17.79 -1.88 -40.47
N TRP A 115 18.44 -1.32 -41.49
CA TRP A 115 19.56 -0.39 -41.29
C TRP A 115 19.14 0.93 -40.65
N ALA A 116 17.93 1.44 -40.92
CA ALA A 116 17.39 2.63 -40.25
C ALA A 116 17.10 2.38 -38.76
N ILE A 117 16.52 1.21 -38.42
CA ILE A 117 16.28 0.78 -37.04
C ILE A 117 17.61 0.55 -36.31
N ALA A 118 18.57 -0.15 -36.94
CA ALA A 118 19.89 -0.37 -36.38
C ALA A 118 20.66 0.94 -36.16
N GLY A 119 20.61 1.88 -37.11
CA GLY A 119 21.18 3.22 -36.97
C GLY A 119 20.53 4.02 -35.84
N THR A 120 19.21 3.92 -35.69
CA THR A 120 18.47 4.53 -34.58
C THR A 120 18.88 3.93 -33.24
N LEU A 121 18.99 2.60 -33.14
CA LEU A 121 19.49 1.90 -31.95
C LEU A 121 20.93 2.28 -31.62
N VAL A 122 21.82 2.41 -32.60
CA VAL A 122 23.20 2.88 -32.40
C VAL A 122 23.24 4.33 -31.91
N LEU A 123 22.37 5.21 -32.43
CA LEU A 123 22.25 6.59 -31.93
C LEU A 123 21.69 6.64 -30.50
N LEU A 124 20.70 5.81 -30.17
CA LEU A 124 20.10 5.72 -28.84
C LEU A 124 21.11 5.16 -27.83
N LEU A 125 21.81 4.07 -28.18
CA LEU A 125 22.92 3.51 -27.41
C LEU A 125 24.06 4.52 -27.26
N ALA A 126 24.44 5.26 -28.30
CA ALA A 126 25.46 6.31 -28.21
C ALA A 126 25.00 7.50 -27.34
N HIS A 127 23.70 7.80 -27.30
CA HIS A 127 23.14 8.80 -26.39
C HIS A 127 23.19 8.31 -24.93
N CYS A 128 22.78 7.06 -24.67
CA CYS A 128 22.93 6.40 -23.38
C CYS A 128 24.40 6.28 -22.94
N TRP A 129 25.33 6.03 -23.87
CA TRP A 129 26.76 6.00 -23.60
C TRP A 129 27.33 7.40 -23.32
N ARG A 130 26.83 8.44 -24.00
CA ARG A 130 27.15 9.86 -23.68
C ARG A 130 26.59 10.31 -22.33
N LEU A 131 25.42 9.82 -21.93
CA LEU A 131 24.85 10.03 -20.59
C LEU A 131 25.69 9.30 -19.53
N ARG A 132 25.92 8.00 -19.70
CA ARG A 132 26.76 7.19 -18.80
C ARG A 132 28.20 7.69 -18.72
N LYS A 133 28.76 8.24 -19.80
CA LYS A 133 30.08 8.90 -19.80
C LYS A 133 30.06 10.29 -19.16
N ARG A 134 28.95 11.05 -19.24
CA ARG A 134 28.80 12.26 -18.41
C ARG A 134 28.79 11.94 -16.93
N ILE A 135 28.17 10.81 -16.53
CA ILE A 135 28.19 10.32 -15.15
C ILE A 135 29.63 9.90 -14.76
N SER A 136 30.28 9.00 -15.50
CA SER A 136 31.62 8.50 -15.11
C SER A 136 32.76 9.53 -15.18
N VAL A 137 32.59 10.62 -15.93
CA VAL A 137 33.56 11.74 -15.96
C VAL A 137 33.42 12.67 -14.74
N VAL A 138 32.32 12.59 -13.97
CA VAL A 138 32.17 13.26 -12.66
C VAL A 138 32.88 12.47 -11.54
N ASP A 139 33.02 11.15 -11.68
CA ASP A 139 33.69 10.32 -10.67
C ASP A 139 35.23 10.40 -10.76
N ASN A 140 35.81 10.28 -11.96
CA ASN A 140 37.27 10.29 -12.18
C ASN A 140 37.93 11.69 -12.05
N ARG A 141 37.37 12.59 -11.24
CA ARG A 141 37.94 13.90 -10.91
C ARG A 141 37.73 14.35 -9.46
N ARG A 142 37.31 13.43 -8.57
CA ARG A 142 36.91 13.76 -7.20
C ARG A 142 38.03 13.82 -6.14
N ASP A 143 39.30 13.69 -6.54
CA ASP A 143 40.48 13.84 -5.67
C ASP A 143 41.09 15.26 -5.70
N SER A 144 40.28 16.29 -5.47
CA SER A 144 40.75 17.58 -4.91
C SER A 144 39.59 18.50 -4.52
N GLU A 145 39.50 18.78 -3.22
CA GLU A 145 38.89 19.96 -2.57
C GLU A 145 38.00 20.90 -3.41
N ARG A 146 36.67 20.77 -3.27
CA ARG A 146 35.85 21.86 -2.70
C ARG A 146 34.42 21.46 -2.34
N GLU A 147 33.87 22.16 -1.36
CA GLU A 147 32.43 22.24 -1.15
C GLU A 147 31.82 23.06 -2.29
N GLU A 148 30.94 22.45 -3.09
CA GLU A 148 30.01 23.17 -3.95
C GLU A 148 28.67 22.41 -3.93
N SER A 149 27.61 23.09 -3.52
CA SER A 149 26.32 22.46 -3.25
C SER A 149 25.63 22.00 -4.54
N GLU A 150 25.20 20.75 -4.61
CA GLU A 150 24.32 20.25 -5.68
C GLU A 150 23.01 21.07 -5.70
N GLU A 151 22.89 22.01 -6.62
CA GLU A 151 21.64 22.76 -6.85
C GLU A 151 20.58 21.83 -7.50
N GLU A 152 19.93 20.98 -6.69
CA GLU A 152 18.77 20.21 -7.14
C GLU A 152 17.75 21.16 -7.78
N LEU A 153 17.28 20.83 -8.99
CA LEU A 153 16.55 21.76 -9.86
C LEU A 153 15.34 22.40 -9.12
N PRO A 154 15.12 23.73 -9.23
CA PRO A 154 14.02 24.40 -8.54
C PRO A 154 12.64 23.79 -8.80
N THR A 155 12.41 23.28 -10.01
CA THR A 155 11.17 22.59 -10.41
C THR A 155 10.97 21.27 -9.66
N GLU A 156 12.02 20.47 -9.49
CA GLU A 156 11.93 19.18 -8.81
C GLU A 156 11.76 19.36 -7.30
N LYS A 157 12.51 20.30 -6.69
CA LYS A 157 12.27 20.77 -5.31
C LYS A 157 10.82 21.19 -5.11
N ASN A 158 10.24 21.96 -6.04
CA ASN A 158 8.84 22.37 -5.98
C ASN A 158 7.88 21.18 -6.06
N MET A 159 8.06 20.24 -7.00
CA MET A 159 7.18 19.07 -7.10
C MET A 159 7.27 18.16 -5.86
N ILE A 160 8.49 17.86 -5.38
CA ILE A 160 8.72 17.13 -4.12
C ILE A 160 8.01 17.81 -2.96
N TRP A 161 8.12 19.14 -2.84
CA TRP A 161 7.52 19.91 -1.75
C TRP A 161 6.00 19.99 -1.86
N ILE A 162 5.44 20.21 -3.05
CA ILE A 162 4.00 20.23 -3.32
C ILE A 162 3.40 18.86 -2.96
N ILE A 163 3.92 17.77 -3.53
CA ILE A 163 3.44 16.41 -3.26
C ILE A 163 3.62 16.07 -1.77
N SER A 164 4.78 16.36 -1.18
CA SER A 164 4.99 16.12 0.25
C SER A 164 4.04 16.92 1.14
N ARG A 165 3.68 18.15 0.76
CA ARG A 165 2.77 19.03 1.52
C ARG A 165 1.31 18.62 1.37
N HIS A 166 0.85 18.26 0.16
CA HIS A 166 -0.51 17.77 -0.06
C HIS A 166 -0.75 16.39 0.58
N TYR A 167 0.25 15.51 0.56
CA TYR A 167 0.16 14.17 1.13
C TYR A 167 0.84 14.02 2.51
N GLN A 168 1.04 15.12 3.25
CA GLN A 168 1.67 15.06 4.58
C GLN A 168 0.71 14.58 5.67
N LEU A 169 0.81 13.29 6.02
CA LEU A 169 0.52 12.88 7.39
C LEU A 169 1.72 13.30 8.25
N SER A 170 1.51 14.21 9.19
CA SER A 170 2.60 14.68 10.07
C SER A 170 3.09 13.53 10.96
N VAL A 171 4.31 13.04 10.70
CA VAL A 171 4.92 11.89 11.38
C VAL A 171 4.86 11.99 12.92
N PRO A 172 5.06 13.17 13.54
CA PRO A 172 4.88 13.33 14.99
C PRO A 172 3.49 12.96 15.52
N LYS A 173 2.40 13.13 14.74
CA LYS A 173 1.06 12.72 15.17
C LYS A 173 0.93 11.20 15.27
N LEU A 174 1.44 10.46 14.28
CA LEU A 174 1.49 8.99 14.33
C LEU A 174 2.34 8.50 15.51
N ALA A 175 3.51 9.10 15.73
CA ALA A 175 4.36 8.77 16.88
C ALA A 175 3.68 9.06 18.23
N SER A 176 2.90 10.15 18.32
CA SER A 176 2.15 10.48 19.54
C SER A 176 0.96 9.54 19.81
N GLY A 177 0.26 9.08 18.76
CA GLY A 177 -0.82 8.11 18.89
C GLY A 177 -0.28 6.72 19.26
N ARG A 178 0.86 6.33 18.66
CA ARG A 178 1.53 5.06 18.94
C ARG A 178 1.82 4.86 20.43
N ARG A 179 2.49 5.81 21.06
CA ARG A 179 2.86 5.74 22.49
C ARG A 179 1.64 5.55 23.39
N VAL A 180 0.57 6.31 23.14
CA VAL A 180 -0.69 6.19 23.88
C VAL A 180 -1.30 4.79 23.74
N VAL A 181 -1.16 4.14 22.58
CA VAL A 181 -1.65 2.76 22.37
C VAL A 181 -0.74 1.73 23.04
N GLU A 182 0.58 1.92 23.00
CA GLU A 182 1.57 1.08 23.70
C GLU A 182 1.37 1.15 25.22
N GLU A 183 1.25 2.36 25.78
CA GLU A 183 0.92 2.64 27.19
C GLU A 183 -0.43 2.02 27.59
N LEU A 184 -1.49 2.27 26.82
CA LEU A 184 -2.84 1.74 27.08
C LEU A 184 -2.87 0.21 27.13
N LEU A 185 -2.21 -0.46 26.17
CA LEU A 185 -2.18 -1.92 26.13
C LEU A 185 -1.32 -2.48 27.26
N SER A 186 -0.23 -1.82 27.64
CA SER A 186 0.56 -2.20 28.82
C SER A 186 -0.29 -2.17 30.10
N ASP A 187 -0.97 -1.05 30.36
CA ASP A 187 -1.80 -0.88 31.56
C ASP A 187 -2.99 -1.85 31.58
N LEU A 188 -3.69 -2.00 30.44
CA LEU A 188 -4.79 -2.94 30.27
C LEU A 188 -4.36 -4.40 30.50
N LEU A 189 -3.20 -4.80 29.99
CA LEU A 189 -2.66 -6.14 30.21
C LEU A 189 -2.23 -6.34 31.67
N GLN A 190 -1.63 -5.35 32.32
CA GLN A 190 -1.27 -5.41 33.75
C GLN A 190 -2.51 -5.55 34.65
N VAL A 191 -3.57 -4.79 34.38
CA VAL A 191 -4.87 -4.94 35.06
C VAL A 191 -5.47 -6.32 34.78
N SER A 192 -5.42 -6.79 33.53
CA SER A 192 -5.92 -8.13 33.16
C SER A 192 -5.15 -9.26 33.87
N HIS A 193 -3.82 -9.19 33.94
CA HIS A 193 -3.00 -10.13 34.69
C HIS A 193 -3.36 -10.16 36.18
N SER A 194 -3.69 -9.01 36.76
CA SER A 194 -4.12 -8.93 38.15
C SER A 194 -5.47 -9.64 38.36
N LEU A 195 -6.45 -9.35 37.48
CA LEU A 195 -7.80 -9.93 37.51
C LEU A 195 -7.85 -11.45 37.20
N PHE A 196 -6.90 -11.97 36.42
CA PHE A 196 -6.90 -13.35 35.94
C PHE A 196 -5.76 -14.22 36.50
N SER A 197 -5.02 -13.70 37.48
CA SER A 197 -3.85 -14.33 38.12
C SER A 197 -4.07 -15.77 38.60
N ASP A 198 -5.17 -16.01 39.31
CA ASP A 198 -5.56 -17.34 39.82
C ASP A 198 -6.61 -18.07 38.95
N SER A 199 -6.72 -17.69 37.67
CA SER A 199 -7.74 -18.22 36.75
C SER A 199 -7.17 -19.18 35.69
N PHE A 200 -8.07 -19.85 34.97
CA PHE A 200 -7.74 -20.72 33.83
C PHE A 200 -8.02 -20.04 32.46
N PHE A 201 -7.91 -18.71 32.39
CA PHE A 201 -7.97 -17.95 31.13
C PHE A 201 -6.58 -17.85 30.47
N PRO A 202 -6.49 -17.54 29.16
CA PRO A 202 -5.20 -17.51 28.46
C PRO A 202 -4.26 -16.47 29.06
N VAL A 203 -3.00 -16.85 29.25
CA VAL A 203 -1.97 -15.93 29.73
C VAL A 203 -1.61 -15.00 28.57
N LEU A 204 -2.18 -13.79 28.61
CA LEU A 204 -1.85 -12.74 27.66
C LEU A 204 -0.35 -12.41 27.73
N GLN A 205 0.24 -11.98 26.64
CA GLN A 205 1.65 -11.57 26.56
C GLN A 205 1.75 -10.10 26.13
N PRO A 206 2.91 -9.44 26.36
CA PRO A 206 3.13 -8.06 25.93
C PRO A 206 2.73 -7.84 24.48
N ALA A 207 1.92 -6.81 24.24
CA ALA A 207 1.33 -6.57 22.93
C ALA A 207 2.39 -6.11 21.91
N ILE A 208 2.29 -6.63 20.69
CA ILE A 208 3.19 -6.34 19.58
C ILE A 208 2.46 -5.44 18.58
N GLY A 209 2.96 -4.21 18.41
CA GLY A 209 2.42 -3.26 17.43
C GLY A 209 2.81 -3.64 16.01
N VAL A 210 1.81 -3.79 15.13
CA VAL A 210 1.98 -4.31 13.76
C VAL A 210 1.25 -3.46 12.72
N GLY A 211 1.63 -3.60 11.44
CA GLY A 211 0.98 -2.93 10.33
C GLY A 211 1.27 -1.44 10.24
N SER A 212 0.59 -0.76 9.30
CA SER A 212 1.04 0.53 8.76
C SER A 212 1.22 1.68 9.76
N ALA A 213 0.52 1.68 10.91
CA ALA A 213 0.71 2.67 11.97
C ALA A 213 1.97 2.43 12.81
N PHE A 214 2.30 1.17 13.09
CA PHE A 214 3.50 0.75 13.83
C PHE A 214 4.75 0.61 12.94
N GLU A 215 4.56 0.34 11.66
CA GLU A 215 5.61 0.44 10.63
C GLU A 215 5.79 1.89 10.14
N GLY A 216 4.88 2.80 10.51
CA GLY A 216 5.06 4.26 10.34
C GLY A 216 4.69 4.82 8.97
N TRP A 217 4.07 4.05 8.08
CA TRP A 217 3.67 4.47 6.72
C TRP A 217 2.15 4.60 6.49
N SER A 218 1.31 4.49 7.54
CA SER A 218 -0.17 4.57 7.46
C SER A 218 -0.72 5.60 6.48
N HIS A 219 -1.61 5.13 5.60
CA HIS A 219 -2.15 5.90 4.49
C HIS A 219 -3.35 6.78 4.87
N HIS A 220 -4.23 6.34 5.77
CA HIS A 220 -5.46 7.06 6.13
C HIS A 220 -5.27 8.55 6.47
N LYS A 221 -6.36 9.31 6.34
CA LYS A 221 -6.45 10.74 6.72
C LYS A 221 -6.36 10.89 8.26
N GLU A 222 -6.16 12.11 8.78
CA GLU A 222 -5.80 12.33 10.20
C GLU A 222 -6.88 11.98 11.26
N LYS A 223 -8.02 11.40 10.86
CA LYS A 223 -9.07 10.89 11.76
C LYS A 223 -9.18 9.38 11.59
N ASP A 224 -9.40 8.69 12.70
CA ASP A 224 -9.72 7.25 12.74
C ASP A 224 -8.64 6.32 12.17
N VAL A 225 -7.37 6.77 12.24
CA VAL A 225 -6.19 5.91 12.03
C VAL A 225 -6.28 4.67 12.91
N VAL A 226 -6.11 3.49 12.30
CA VAL A 226 -6.14 2.19 12.99
C VAL A 226 -4.74 1.80 13.46
N TYR A 227 -4.60 1.54 14.75
CA TYR A 227 -3.40 1.00 15.39
C TYR A 227 -3.66 -0.48 15.70
N CYS A 228 -3.06 -1.39 14.93
CA CYS A 228 -3.21 -2.83 15.13
C CYS A 228 -2.18 -3.35 16.14
N MET A 229 -2.66 -4.07 17.15
CA MET A 229 -1.88 -4.64 18.25
C MET A 229 -2.16 -6.14 18.31
N PHE A 230 -1.14 -6.97 18.08
CA PHE A 230 -1.22 -8.40 18.36
C PHE A 230 -1.03 -8.62 19.86
N VAL A 231 -1.94 -9.35 20.50
CA VAL A 231 -1.79 -9.86 21.88
C VAL A 231 -1.56 -11.37 21.79
N PRO A 232 -0.32 -11.85 21.98
CA PRO A 232 -0.06 -13.28 21.97
C PRO A 232 -0.65 -13.96 23.20
N LEU A 233 -1.22 -15.15 23.00
CA LEU A 233 -1.84 -15.97 24.02
C LEU A 233 -0.92 -17.16 24.34
N LYS A 234 -0.63 -17.38 25.63
CA LYS A 234 -0.03 -18.63 26.13
C LYS A 234 -1.06 -19.45 26.90
N PRO A 235 -0.94 -20.79 26.91
CA PRO A 235 -1.86 -21.64 27.65
C PRO A 235 -1.82 -21.36 29.16
N PRO A 236 -2.97 -21.40 29.85
CA PRO A 236 -3.01 -21.36 31.32
C PRO A 236 -2.39 -22.61 31.94
N HIS A 237 -2.17 -22.57 33.26
CA HIS A 237 -1.69 -23.73 34.00
C HIS A 237 -2.64 -24.94 33.83
N GLY A 238 -2.06 -26.13 33.71
CA GLY A 238 -2.80 -27.37 33.43
C GLY A 238 -3.37 -27.49 32.00
N HIS A 239 -2.98 -26.60 31.08
CA HIS A 239 -3.39 -26.64 29.68
C HIS A 239 -2.16 -26.58 28.74
N ALA A 240 -2.32 -27.07 27.52
CA ALA A 240 -1.36 -26.89 26.42
C ALA A 240 -2.09 -26.46 25.14
N PHE A 241 -1.40 -25.72 24.27
CA PHE A 241 -1.85 -25.39 22.93
C PHE A 241 -1.09 -26.24 21.91
N LEU A 242 -1.81 -27.00 21.09
CA LEU A 242 -1.27 -27.83 20.02
C LEU A 242 -1.77 -27.30 18.68
N LEU A 243 -0.86 -27.11 17.71
CA LEU A 243 -1.20 -26.54 16.40
C LEU A 243 -1.52 -27.65 15.41
N GLU A 244 -2.77 -27.73 14.96
CA GLU A 244 -3.19 -28.62 13.87
C GLU A 244 -3.29 -27.83 12.56
N PRO A 245 -2.70 -28.29 11.43
CA PRO A 245 -3.04 -27.75 10.12
C PRO A 245 -4.51 -28.08 9.80
N ASP A 246 -5.27 -27.13 9.24
CA ASP A 246 -6.64 -27.41 8.83
C ASP A 246 -6.63 -28.22 7.52
N THR A 247 -7.22 -29.43 7.55
CA THR A 247 -7.27 -30.33 6.38
C THR A 247 -8.37 -29.97 5.38
N MET A 248 -9.13 -28.89 5.65
CA MET A 248 -10.29 -28.47 4.87
C MET A 248 -10.06 -27.14 4.14
N GLY A 249 -9.22 -27.13 3.10
CA GLY A 249 -9.22 -26.03 2.13
C GLY A 249 -7.95 -25.85 1.30
N GLU A 250 -8.13 -25.64 0.00
CA GLU A 250 -7.09 -25.17 -0.95
C GLU A 250 -6.92 -23.64 -0.80
N MET A 251 -6.57 -23.16 0.40
CA MET A 251 -6.40 -21.73 0.68
C MET A 251 -4.98 -21.24 0.44
N SER A 252 -4.85 -20.09 -0.23
CA SER A 252 -3.56 -19.43 -0.51
C SER A 252 -2.81 -18.93 0.74
N GLN A 253 -3.48 -18.90 1.89
CA GLN A 253 -2.94 -18.58 3.21
C GLN A 253 -3.20 -19.78 4.12
N ARG A 254 -2.16 -20.30 4.78
CA ARG A 254 -2.29 -21.50 5.61
C ARG A 254 -3.21 -21.24 6.81
N SER A 255 -4.23 -22.07 6.95
CA SER A 255 -5.11 -22.13 8.10
C SER A 255 -4.70 -23.23 9.07
N MET A 256 -4.82 -22.94 10.36
CA MET A 256 -4.61 -23.89 11.44
C MET A 256 -5.75 -23.81 12.46
N ARG A 257 -5.90 -24.87 13.25
CA ARG A 257 -6.74 -24.90 14.45
C ARG A 257 -5.84 -25.08 15.66
N ILE A 258 -6.17 -24.38 16.74
CA ILE A 258 -5.41 -24.43 17.98
C ILE A 258 -6.17 -25.37 18.93
N ARG A 259 -5.73 -26.62 19.03
CA ARG A 259 -6.27 -27.57 20.01
C ARG A 259 -5.79 -27.16 21.40
N VAL A 260 -6.71 -27.17 22.36
CA VAL A 260 -6.43 -27.04 23.78
C VAL A 260 -6.49 -28.43 24.41
N GLU A 261 -5.40 -28.87 25.02
CA GLU A 261 -5.33 -30.14 25.75
C GLU A 261 -5.09 -29.90 27.25
N LEU A 262 -5.55 -30.81 28.10
CA LEU A 262 -5.34 -30.77 29.54
C LEU A 262 -4.06 -31.53 29.91
N VAL A 263 -3.23 -30.92 30.76
CA VAL A 263 -1.93 -31.44 31.19
C VAL A 263 -1.92 -31.61 32.71
N CYS A 264 -1.35 -32.71 33.19
CA CYS A 264 -1.32 -33.00 34.62
C CYS A 264 -0.44 -31.99 35.39
N THR A 265 -1.01 -31.35 36.41
CA THR A 265 -0.33 -30.36 37.25
C THR A 265 0.33 -30.95 38.51
N CYS A 266 0.03 -32.22 38.83
CA CYS A 266 0.42 -32.87 40.08
C CYS A 266 1.94 -33.13 40.19
N THR A 267 2.69 -32.15 40.69
CA THR A 267 4.13 -32.28 40.98
C THR A 267 4.38 -32.76 42.41
N ARG A 268 5.25 -33.76 42.58
CA ARG A 268 5.63 -34.37 43.88
C ARG A 268 6.29 -33.44 44.91
N LYS A 269 6.42 -32.12 44.66
CA LYS A 269 7.21 -31.18 45.47
C LYS A 269 6.55 -29.81 45.74
N GLN A 270 5.34 -29.56 45.23
CA GLN A 270 4.64 -28.28 45.39
C GLN A 270 3.14 -28.50 45.64
N PRO A 271 2.72 -28.92 46.85
CA PRO A 271 1.31 -29.02 47.23
C PRO A 271 0.70 -27.65 47.58
N ASP A 272 1.50 -26.57 47.63
CA ASP A 272 1.15 -25.26 48.17
C ASP A 272 0.40 -24.34 47.17
N ARG A 273 -0.37 -24.96 46.26
CA ARG A 273 -1.35 -24.27 45.41
C ARG A 273 -2.69 -24.96 45.57
N ASN A 274 -3.69 -24.18 45.99
CA ASN A 274 -5.05 -24.64 46.30
C ASN A 274 -5.89 -24.90 45.02
N MET A 275 -5.26 -25.41 43.96
CA MET A 275 -5.81 -25.60 42.61
C MET A 275 -5.87 -27.10 42.30
N LEU A 276 -7.04 -27.60 41.89
CA LEU A 276 -7.28 -29.01 41.60
C LEU A 276 -6.84 -29.37 40.17
N CYS A 277 -6.26 -30.56 40.02
CA CYS A 277 -5.83 -31.07 38.71
C CYS A 277 -7.02 -31.57 37.88
N PHE A 278 -7.25 -30.95 36.71
CA PHE A 278 -8.33 -31.31 35.77
C PHE A 278 -8.33 -32.79 35.30
N LEU A 279 -7.20 -33.50 35.43
CA LEU A 279 -7.09 -34.91 35.04
C LEU A 279 -7.31 -35.91 36.18
N HIS A 280 -7.36 -35.47 37.44
CA HIS A 280 -7.42 -36.35 38.62
C HIS A 280 -8.61 -36.07 39.56
N HIS A 281 -9.33 -34.97 39.38
CA HIS A 281 -10.53 -34.60 40.16
C HIS A 281 -11.80 -34.70 39.30
N SER A 282 -12.97 -34.90 39.93
CA SER A 282 -14.22 -35.05 39.18
C SER A 282 -14.76 -33.70 38.66
N GLU A 283 -15.58 -33.73 37.62
CA GLU A 283 -16.14 -32.49 37.03
C GLU A 283 -17.02 -31.73 38.04
N GLU A 284 -17.70 -32.44 38.95
CA GLU A 284 -18.49 -31.86 40.03
C GLU A 284 -17.63 -31.22 41.13
N GLU A 285 -16.48 -31.82 41.44
CA GLU A 285 -15.52 -31.27 42.40
C GLU A 285 -14.88 -29.99 41.83
N LEU A 286 -14.44 -30.04 40.58
CA LEU A 286 -13.89 -28.92 39.83
C LEU A 286 -14.89 -27.75 39.74
N LYS A 287 -16.16 -28.02 39.39
CA LYS A 287 -17.24 -27.02 39.32
C LYS A 287 -17.61 -26.37 40.66
N ARG A 288 -17.32 -27.03 41.80
CA ARG A 288 -17.60 -26.51 43.15
C ARG A 288 -16.44 -25.71 43.71
N ASN A 289 -15.22 -26.14 43.44
CA ASN A 289 -14.04 -25.70 44.18
C ASN A 289 -13.13 -24.75 43.39
N GLN A 290 -13.29 -24.61 42.06
CA GLN A 290 -12.48 -23.69 41.25
C GLN A 290 -13.23 -23.10 40.04
N MET A 291 -12.58 -22.15 39.36
CA MET A 291 -13.13 -21.53 38.14
C MET A 291 -13.22 -22.52 36.98
N ALA A 292 -14.11 -22.23 36.02
CA ALA A 292 -14.25 -23.02 34.81
C ALA A 292 -12.95 -23.06 33.98
N SER A 293 -12.66 -24.21 33.36
CA SER A 293 -11.57 -24.36 32.38
C SER A 293 -11.84 -23.53 31.12
N LEU A 294 -10.74 -23.07 30.50
CA LEU A 294 -10.69 -22.50 29.16
C LEU A 294 -11.57 -23.24 28.13
N LEU A 295 -11.61 -24.58 28.22
CA LEU A 295 -12.35 -25.46 27.32
C LEU A 295 -13.86 -25.21 27.33
N HIS A 296 -14.45 -24.83 28.47
CA HIS A 296 -15.89 -24.59 28.58
C HIS A 296 -16.28 -23.15 28.22
N THR A 297 -15.34 -22.21 28.23
CA THR A 297 -15.63 -20.78 28.09
C THR A 297 -15.14 -20.18 26.76
N LEU A 298 -13.89 -20.44 26.35
CA LEU A 298 -13.29 -19.82 25.15
C LEU A 298 -12.94 -20.82 24.03
N CYS A 299 -13.38 -22.07 24.14
CA CYS A 299 -13.22 -23.09 23.10
C CYS A 299 -14.56 -23.50 22.51
N THR A 300 -14.53 -24.06 21.30
CA THR A 300 -15.66 -24.70 20.63
C THR A 300 -15.24 -26.13 20.26
N GLY A 301 -15.77 -27.09 21.02
CA GLY A 301 -15.11 -28.40 21.14
C GLY A 301 -13.73 -28.24 21.79
N PRO A 302 -12.69 -28.99 21.36
CA PRO A 302 -11.34 -28.87 21.89
C PRO A 302 -10.54 -27.71 21.28
N TYR A 303 -11.13 -26.89 20.40
CA TYR A 303 -10.40 -25.85 19.65
C TYR A 303 -10.66 -24.46 20.18
N LEU A 304 -9.60 -23.65 20.28
CA LEU A 304 -9.64 -22.27 20.75
C LEU A 304 -10.45 -21.40 19.77
N ASP A 305 -11.43 -20.67 20.28
CA ASP A 305 -12.43 -19.94 19.49
C ASP A 305 -12.17 -18.43 19.53
N GLY A 306 -11.79 -17.86 18.38
CA GLY A 306 -11.41 -16.46 18.26
C GLY A 306 -12.55 -15.47 18.50
N GLU A 307 -13.80 -15.91 18.36
CA GLU A 307 -14.99 -15.08 18.60
C GLU A 307 -15.35 -15.04 20.08
N LYS A 308 -15.29 -16.19 20.76
CA LYS A 308 -15.44 -16.25 22.22
C LYS A 308 -14.35 -15.45 22.95
N ILE A 309 -13.10 -15.52 22.49
CA ILE A 309 -12.00 -14.70 23.03
C ILE A 309 -12.30 -13.20 22.85
N ALA A 310 -12.76 -12.78 21.66
CA ALA A 310 -13.06 -11.38 21.40
C ALA A 310 -14.19 -10.86 22.29
N LEU A 311 -15.29 -11.61 22.45
CA LEU A 311 -16.41 -11.24 23.32
C LEU A 311 -16.00 -11.18 24.81
N TRP A 312 -15.21 -12.15 25.27
CA TRP A 312 -14.62 -12.13 26.61
C TRP A 312 -13.74 -10.90 26.81
N PHE A 313 -12.78 -10.65 25.92
CA PHE A 313 -11.83 -9.55 26.06
C PHE A 313 -12.48 -8.16 25.89
N GLN A 314 -13.52 -8.03 25.05
CA GLN A 314 -14.37 -6.83 25.01
C GLN A 314 -15.00 -6.55 26.37
N THR A 315 -15.47 -7.58 27.08
CA THR A 315 -15.98 -7.47 28.46
C THR A 315 -14.88 -7.04 29.44
N VAL A 316 -13.66 -7.57 29.31
CA VAL A 316 -12.48 -7.15 30.09
C VAL A 316 -12.16 -5.68 29.87
N VAL A 317 -12.09 -5.22 28.61
CA VAL A 317 -11.81 -3.81 28.25
C VAL A 317 -12.85 -2.87 28.85
N ILE A 318 -14.13 -3.22 28.77
CA ILE A 318 -15.22 -2.40 29.33
C ILE A 318 -15.11 -2.33 30.87
N SER A 319 -14.83 -3.45 31.52
CA SER A 319 -14.73 -3.52 32.99
C SER A 319 -13.46 -2.86 33.53
N ALA A 320 -12.36 -2.94 32.78
CA ALA A 320 -11.07 -2.38 33.17
C ALA A 320 -10.97 -0.86 32.92
N TRP A 321 -11.74 -0.31 31.97
CA TRP A 321 -11.56 1.06 31.48
C TRP A 321 -11.50 2.12 32.59
N SER A 322 -12.37 2.05 33.59
CA SER A 322 -12.41 2.99 34.72
C SER A 322 -11.19 2.95 35.64
N MET A 323 -10.37 1.90 35.56
CA MET A 323 -9.11 1.75 36.30
C MET A 323 -7.88 2.21 35.49
N LEU A 324 -8.03 2.46 34.18
CA LEU A 324 -6.91 2.83 33.31
C LEU A 324 -6.64 4.35 33.38
N PRO A 325 -5.36 4.81 33.49
CA PRO A 325 -5.01 6.23 33.52
C PRO A 325 -5.56 7.02 32.32
N GLN A 326 -5.64 6.40 31.14
CA GLN A 326 -6.10 7.01 29.89
C GLN A 326 -7.59 7.41 29.94
N SER A 327 -8.38 6.86 30.88
CA SER A 327 -9.81 7.17 31.03
C SER A 327 -10.12 8.63 31.38
N CYS A 328 -9.18 9.36 31.99
CA CYS A 328 -9.34 10.78 32.27
C CYS A 328 -8.99 11.70 31.06
N HIS A 329 -8.49 11.12 29.96
CA HIS A 329 -8.02 11.85 28.77
C HIS A 329 -8.76 11.51 27.47
N TYR A 330 -9.48 10.39 27.44
CA TYR A 330 -10.23 9.88 26.30
C TYR A 330 -11.60 9.37 26.75
N SER A 331 -12.64 9.60 25.93
CA SER A 331 -13.81 8.73 25.96
C SER A 331 -13.58 7.52 25.05
N MET A 332 -14.07 6.36 25.50
CA MET A 332 -13.86 5.07 24.85
C MET A 332 -15.18 4.51 24.34
N LYS A 333 -15.15 3.91 23.15
CA LYS A 333 -16.27 3.13 22.60
C LYS A 333 -15.73 1.86 21.93
N VAL A 334 -16.12 0.69 22.46
CA VAL A 334 -15.95 -0.58 21.75
C VAL A 334 -16.79 -0.56 20.46
N LEU A 335 -16.20 -1.02 19.36
CA LEU A 335 -16.81 -1.11 18.04
C LEU A 335 -17.17 -2.57 17.74
N PRO A 336 -18.26 -2.84 16.98
CA PRO A 336 -18.60 -4.19 16.53
C PRO A 336 -17.42 -4.86 15.83
N SER A 337 -16.98 -6.00 16.36
CA SER A 337 -15.84 -6.77 15.87
C SER A 337 -15.97 -8.21 16.36
N CYS A 338 -15.86 -9.18 15.44
CA CYS A 338 -16.14 -10.59 15.75
C CYS A 338 -14.93 -11.33 16.34
N ARG A 339 -13.72 -11.16 15.78
CA ARG A 339 -12.51 -11.89 16.21
C ARG A 339 -11.32 -11.00 16.58
N SER A 340 -11.59 -9.72 16.79
CA SER A 340 -10.68 -8.73 17.37
C SER A 340 -11.48 -7.89 18.35
N CYS A 341 -10.81 -7.14 19.22
CA CYS A 341 -11.43 -6.10 20.02
C CYS A 341 -11.06 -4.74 19.41
N LYS A 342 -11.99 -4.15 18.66
CA LYS A 342 -11.83 -2.80 18.10
C LYS A 342 -12.36 -1.76 19.10
N VAL A 343 -11.53 -0.77 19.42
CA VAL A 343 -11.81 0.26 20.43
C VAL A 343 -11.54 1.63 19.85
N LYS A 344 -12.55 2.49 19.74
CA LYS A 344 -12.39 3.88 19.33
C LYS A 344 -12.12 4.77 20.55
N LEU A 345 -10.97 5.45 20.54
CA LEU A 345 -10.64 6.48 21.53
C LEU A 345 -10.87 7.87 20.95
N MET A 346 -11.46 8.75 21.75
CA MET A 346 -11.91 10.08 21.35
C MET A 346 -11.46 11.11 22.40
N LYS A 347 -10.70 12.12 21.99
CA LYS A 347 -10.41 13.29 22.84
C LYS A 347 -11.55 14.28 22.80
N ALA A 348 -11.73 15.04 23.89
CA ALA A 348 -12.61 16.22 23.93
C ALA A 348 -12.34 17.23 22.79
N SER A 349 -11.13 17.25 22.22
CA SER A 349 -10.77 18.07 21.05
C SER A 349 -11.30 17.52 19.70
N GLY A 350 -12.30 16.63 19.69
CA GLY A 350 -12.86 16.02 18.47
C GLY A 350 -11.88 15.17 17.63
N ARG A 351 -10.74 14.77 18.21
CA ARG A 351 -9.75 13.89 17.57
C ARG A 351 -9.98 12.45 18.01
N SER A 352 -9.95 11.52 17.07
CA SER A 352 -10.15 10.10 17.34
C SER A 352 -9.23 9.20 16.52
N PHE A 353 -8.92 8.05 17.10
CA PHE A 353 -8.21 6.93 16.48
C PHE A 353 -8.84 5.61 16.93
N ILE A 354 -8.53 4.54 16.22
CA ILE A 354 -9.02 3.20 16.53
C ILE A 354 -7.84 2.34 16.98
N VAL A 355 -8.00 1.62 18.07
CA VAL A 355 -7.10 0.53 18.48
C VAL A 355 -7.78 -0.77 18.08
N GLU A 356 -7.09 -1.62 17.33
CA GLU A 356 -7.54 -2.95 17.00
C GLU A 356 -6.64 -3.97 17.69
N ILE A 357 -7.23 -4.71 18.62
CA ILE A 357 -6.53 -5.72 19.42
C ILE A 357 -6.87 -7.09 18.83
N VAL A 358 -5.88 -7.72 18.19
CA VAL A 358 -6.00 -9.02 17.52
C VAL A 358 -5.34 -10.07 18.39
N PHE A 359 -5.99 -11.21 18.58
CA PHE A 359 -5.43 -12.30 19.38
C PHE A 359 -4.55 -13.17 18.50
N SER A 360 -3.43 -13.64 19.06
CA SER A 360 -2.50 -14.46 18.29
C SER A 360 -1.87 -15.58 19.12
N VAL A 361 -1.32 -16.60 18.44
CA VAL A 361 -0.48 -17.64 19.06
C VAL A 361 0.77 -17.80 18.20
N GLN A 362 1.93 -17.80 18.85
CA GLN A 362 3.24 -17.89 18.20
C GLN A 362 3.50 -19.32 17.70
N GLN A 363 4.04 -19.46 16.48
CA GLN A 363 4.39 -20.76 15.91
C GLN A 363 5.79 -21.19 16.41
N GLY A 364 5.82 -21.86 17.57
CA GLY A 364 7.07 -22.15 18.29
C GLY A 364 7.75 -20.86 18.73
N ASP A 365 9.08 -20.78 18.55
CA ASP A 365 9.88 -19.59 18.85
C ASP A 365 10.11 -18.67 17.63
N SER A 366 9.32 -18.83 16.56
CA SER A 366 9.44 -18.05 15.32
C SER A 366 8.65 -16.72 15.35
N ASP A 367 8.90 -15.85 14.39
CA ASP A 367 8.14 -14.61 14.15
C ASP A 367 6.84 -14.80 13.35
N ILE A 368 6.44 -16.05 13.14
CA ILE A 368 5.17 -16.41 12.51
C ILE A 368 4.11 -16.59 13.59
N PHE A 369 2.97 -15.91 13.42
CA PHE A 369 1.88 -15.92 14.39
C PHE A 369 0.58 -16.37 13.72
N LEU A 370 -0.14 -17.29 14.35
CA LEU A 370 -1.53 -17.58 14.01
C LEU A 370 -2.40 -16.44 14.54
N SER A 371 -3.17 -15.80 13.67
CA SER A 371 -4.07 -14.69 13.98
C SER A 371 -5.52 -15.15 14.07
N SER A 372 -6.29 -14.54 15.00
CA SER A 372 -7.73 -14.72 15.10
C SER A 372 -8.51 -14.01 13.99
N GLN A 373 -7.90 -13.06 13.27
CA GLN A 373 -8.55 -12.27 12.24
C GLN A 373 -8.83 -13.11 10.96
N PRO A 374 -10.07 -13.07 10.40
CA PRO A 374 -10.40 -13.78 9.16
C PRO A 374 -9.91 -13.04 7.91
N THR A 375 -9.79 -13.76 6.79
CA THR A 375 -9.61 -13.19 5.45
C THR A 375 -10.87 -12.44 5.02
N GLU A 376 -10.75 -11.27 4.39
CA GLU A 376 -11.91 -10.43 4.02
C GLU A 376 -12.90 -11.09 3.03
N ALA A 377 -12.45 -12.09 2.28
CA ALA A 377 -13.24 -12.75 1.24
C ALA A 377 -14.08 -13.95 1.74
N GLN A 378 -13.82 -14.49 2.94
CA GLN A 378 -14.49 -15.68 3.47
C GLN A 378 -14.63 -15.62 4.99
N PHE A 379 -15.74 -16.15 5.52
CA PHE A 379 -15.90 -16.39 6.95
C PHE A 379 -15.65 -17.89 7.25
N PRO A 380 -14.39 -18.31 7.54
CA PRO A 380 -14.10 -19.68 7.99
C PRO A 380 -14.72 -19.92 9.39
N PRO A 381 -14.71 -21.16 9.92
CA PRO A 381 -15.14 -21.43 11.30
C PRO A 381 -14.49 -20.51 12.36
N SER A 382 -15.16 -20.29 13.49
CA SER A 382 -14.66 -19.47 14.62
C SER A 382 -13.39 -20.02 15.28
N THR A 383 -13.11 -21.30 15.04
CA THR A 383 -11.95 -22.07 15.51
C THR A 383 -10.80 -22.14 14.50
N THR A 384 -10.95 -21.54 13.31
CA THR A 384 -9.90 -21.43 12.29
C THR A 384 -9.10 -20.14 12.48
N TRP A 385 -7.78 -20.29 12.58
CA TRP A 385 -6.79 -19.23 12.73
C TRP A 385 -5.88 -19.21 11.50
N LEU A 386 -5.33 -18.05 11.14
CA LEU A 386 -4.56 -17.88 9.88
C LEU A 386 -3.10 -17.52 10.16
N GLU A 387 -2.14 -18.13 9.44
CA GLU A 387 -0.73 -17.71 9.49
C GLU A 387 -0.59 -16.24 9.08
N SER A 388 0.05 -15.44 9.93
CA SER A 388 0.29 -14.01 9.74
C SER A 388 1.77 -13.68 9.91
N TYR A 389 2.28 -12.93 8.93
CA TYR A 389 3.68 -12.52 8.82
C TYR A 389 3.94 -11.14 9.46
N ALA A 390 2.92 -10.49 10.00
CA ALA A 390 2.94 -9.07 10.36
C ALA A 390 4.00 -8.71 11.43
N VAL A 391 4.41 -9.66 12.28
CA VAL A 391 5.51 -9.46 13.24
C VAL A 391 6.88 -9.51 12.56
N ALA A 392 7.10 -10.46 11.65
CA ALA A 392 8.29 -10.50 10.80
C ALA A 392 8.39 -9.26 9.89
N GLU A 393 7.27 -8.76 9.35
CA GLU A 393 7.23 -7.50 8.59
C GLU A 393 7.58 -6.28 9.46
N ALA A 394 7.04 -6.19 10.67
CA ALA A 394 7.36 -5.12 11.61
C ALA A 394 8.85 -5.15 12.02
N LYS A 395 9.44 -6.35 12.19
CA LYS A 395 10.89 -6.53 12.38
C LYS A 395 11.70 -6.09 11.15
N PHE A 396 11.29 -6.45 9.94
CA PHE A 396 11.98 -6.02 8.71
C PHE A 396 12.00 -4.50 8.57
N PHE A 397 10.84 -3.83 8.71
CA PHE A 397 10.79 -2.35 8.65
C PHE A 397 11.57 -1.69 9.80
N ARG A 398 11.65 -2.34 10.98
CA ARG A 398 12.53 -1.89 12.07
C ARG A 398 14.00 -2.01 11.71
N GLN A 399 14.44 -3.10 11.08
CA GLN A 399 15.83 -3.26 10.63
C GLN A 399 16.22 -2.22 9.60
N VAL A 400 15.40 -2.08 8.55
CA VAL A 400 15.57 -1.02 7.54
C VAL A 400 15.65 0.36 8.19
N ALA A 401 14.80 0.67 9.17
CA ALA A 401 14.81 1.96 9.87
C ALA A 401 16.03 2.17 10.80
N MET A 402 16.71 1.11 11.25
CA MET A 402 17.95 1.21 12.03
C MET A 402 19.20 1.33 11.14
N GLN A 403 19.15 0.80 9.92
CA GLN A 403 20.28 0.77 8.98
C GLN A 403 20.24 1.89 7.91
N ALA A 404 19.06 2.47 7.64
CA ALA A 404 18.90 3.48 6.61
C ALA A 404 19.53 4.85 6.95
N PRO A 405 20.00 5.62 5.95
CA PRO A 405 20.55 6.96 6.16
C PRO A 405 19.57 7.94 6.82
N PRO A 406 20.09 8.98 7.51
CA PRO A 406 19.28 10.09 7.99
C PRO A 406 18.36 10.67 6.90
N HIS A 407 17.11 10.97 7.28
CA HIS A 407 16.07 11.50 6.40
C HIS A 407 15.67 10.61 5.21
N SER A 408 15.94 9.29 5.27
CA SER A 408 15.52 8.32 4.25
C SER A 408 14.02 8.42 3.91
N CYS A 409 13.69 8.14 2.65
CA CYS A 409 12.38 8.35 2.06
C CYS A 409 11.52 7.09 1.93
N HIS A 410 11.99 5.89 2.28
CA HIS A 410 11.27 4.62 2.07
C HIS A 410 9.84 4.62 2.66
N LEU A 411 9.66 5.02 3.93
CA LEU A 411 8.31 5.15 4.54
C LEU A 411 7.48 6.31 3.97
N LYS A 412 8.13 7.36 3.42
CA LYS A 412 7.44 8.46 2.73
C LYS A 412 6.87 7.95 1.39
N CYS A 413 7.67 7.14 0.68
CA CYS A 413 7.36 6.53 -0.60
C CYS A 413 6.18 5.57 -0.47
N LEU A 414 6.31 4.55 0.40
CA LEU A 414 5.24 3.59 0.68
C LEU A 414 3.94 4.28 1.13
N ARG A 415 4.01 5.30 2.00
CA ARG A 415 2.83 6.08 2.40
C ARG A 415 2.20 6.83 1.22
N LEU A 416 3.01 7.47 0.37
CA LEU A 416 2.49 8.20 -0.78
C LEU A 416 1.82 7.23 -1.76
N CYS A 417 2.52 6.19 -2.20
CA CYS A 417 1.95 5.19 -3.10
C CYS A 417 0.66 4.57 -2.53
N ALA A 418 0.63 4.22 -1.24
CA ALA A 418 -0.55 3.65 -0.58
C ALA A 418 -1.73 4.63 -0.47
N ARG A 419 -1.46 5.95 -0.41
CA ARG A 419 -2.49 7.00 -0.41
C ARG A 419 -3.07 7.26 -1.78
N ILE A 420 -2.23 7.30 -2.81
CA ILE A 420 -2.72 7.48 -4.17
C ILE A 420 -3.55 6.22 -4.51
N LEU A 421 -3.01 5.01 -4.27
CA LEU A 421 -3.68 3.73 -4.53
C LEU A 421 -4.92 3.44 -3.65
N GLU A 422 -5.24 4.24 -2.63
CA GLU A 422 -6.37 4.00 -1.68
C GLU A 422 -7.71 3.83 -2.43
N ASP A 423 -7.95 4.62 -3.48
CA ASP A 423 -9.17 4.58 -4.30
C ASP A 423 -9.07 3.64 -5.54
N SER A 424 -7.94 2.96 -5.76
CA SER A 424 -7.70 2.15 -6.98
C SER A 424 -8.30 0.73 -6.94
N GLY A 425 -8.61 0.22 -5.74
CA GLY A 425 -9.00 -1.18 -5.53
C GLY A 425 -7.84 -2.19 -5.66
N LEU A 426 -6.59 -1.74 -5.75
CA LEU A 426 -5.40 -2.58 -5.76
C LEU A 426 -4.90 -2.87 -4.34
N SER A 427 -4.23 -4.02 -4.15
CA SER A 427 -3.82 -4.47 -2.82
C SER A 427 -2.68 -3.64 -2.23
N ILE A 428 -2.96 -2.95 -1.12
CA ILE A 428 -1.95 -2.23 -0.32
C ILE A 428 -0.91 -3.21 0.27
N TYR A 429 -1.26 -4.48 0.49
CA TYR A 429 -0.31 -5.53 0.90
C TYR A 429 0.64 -5.93 -0.24
N ALA A 430 0.15 -5.95 -1.48
CA ALA A 430 1.02 -6.16 -2.64
C ALA A 430 2.00 -5.00 -2.81
N LEU A 431 1.54 -3.75 -2.66
CA LEU A 431 2.42 -2.57 -2.63
C LEU A 431 3.47 -2.65 -1.52
N LYS A 432 3.08 -3.00 -0.28
CA LYS A 432 4.00 -3.20 0.84
C LYS A 432 5.08 -4.22 0.49
N THR A 433 4.66 -5.38 -0.04
CA THR A 433 5.57 -6.46 -0.48
C THR A 433 6.52 -5.99 -1.58
N SER A 434 6.05 -5.22 -2.56
CA SER A 434 6.89 -4.61 -3.61
C SER A 434 7.96 -3.69 -3.03
N VAL A 435 7.60 -2.82 -2.06
CA VAL A 435 8.59 -1.96 -1.39
C VAL A 435 9.59 -2.76 -0.55
N MET A 436 9.18 -3.88 0.07
CA MET A 436 10.10 -4.77 0.80
C MET A 436 11.12 -5.42 -0.15
N HIS A 437 10.70 -5.90 -1.33
CA HIS A 437 11.64 -6.38 -2.36
C HIS A 437 12.58 -5.26 -2.85
N LEU A 438 12.06 -4.07 -3.15
CA LEU A 438 12.89 -2.93 -3.56
C LEU A 438 13.89 -2.50 -2.47
N LEU A 439 13.57 -2.69 -1.19
CA LEU A 439 14.49 -2.42 -0.08
C LEU A 439 15.64 -3.43 0.05
N THR A 440 15.54 -4.60 -0.57
CA THR A 440 16.66 -5.54 -0.73
C THR A 440 17.43 -5.33 -2.05
N LEU A 441 16.73 -4.92 -3.12
CA LEU A 441 17.32 -4.71 -4.46
C LEU A 441 18.05 -3.37 -4.61
N ILE A 442 17.62 -2.32 -3.90
CA ILE A 442 18.17 -0.95 -3.98
C ILE A 442 18.92 -0.65 -2.68
N PRO A 443 20.25 -0.37 -2.71
CA PRO A 443 21.03 -0.09 -1.51
C PRO A 443 20.43 1.04 -0.65
N LEU A 444 20.37 0.84 0.67
CA LEU A 444 19.77 1.80 1.61
C LEU A 444 20.36 3.22 1.50
N SER A 445 21.63 3.33 1.08
CA SER A 445 22.30 4.59 0.75
C SER A 445 21.59 5.43 -0.32
N GLU A 446 20.85 4.80 -1.25
CA GLU A 446 20.13 5.48 -2.32
C GLU A 446 18.63 5.74 -2.01
N TRP A 447 18.19 5.43 -0.80
CA TRP A 447 16.85 5.80 -0.30
C TRP A 447 16.86 7.17 0.41
N GLN A 448 17.79 8.07 0.05
CA GLN A 448 17.85 9.44 0.56
C GLN A 448 16.69 10.30 0.02
N HIS A 449 16.41 11.44 0.70
CA HIS A 449 15.30 12.31 0.31
C HIS A 449 15.40 12.84 -1.13
N LYS A 450 16.61 13.09 -1.65
CA LYS A 450 16.81 13.60 -3.02
C LYS A 450 16.37 12.64 -4.12
N TYR A 451 16.28 11.34 -3.83
CA TYR A 451 15.76 10.32 -4.75
C TYR A 451 14.25 10.05 -4.58
N PHE A 452 13.51 10.89 -3.84
CA PHE A 452 12.13 10.57 -3.44
C PHE A 452 11.18 10.29 -4.62
N LEU A 453 11.19 11.11 -5.67
CA LEU A 453 10.31 10.86 -6.84
C LEU A 453 10.76 9.62 -7.62
N MET A 454 12.07 9.41 -7.75
CA MET A 454 12.64 8.21 -8.37
C MET A 454 12.18 6.94 -7.65
N ARG A 455 12.22 6.89 -6.31
CA ARG A 455 11.75 5.71 -5.57
C ARG A 455 10.23 5.50 -5.64
N VAL A 456 9.45 6.57 -5.82
CA VAL A 456 7.98 6.48 -6.07
C VAL A 456 7.73 5.88 -7.45
N ASP A 457 8.46 6.33 -8.47
CA ASP A 457 8.43 5.77 -9.83
C ASP A 457 8.89 4.30 -9.83
N ASP A 458 10.03 3.97 -9.22
CA ASP A 458 10.50 2.58 -9.03
C ASP A 458 9.44 1.69 -8.38
N THR A 459 8.75 2.19 -7.34
CA THR A 459 7.71 1.46 -6.60
C THR A 459 6.49 1.17 -7.47
N LEU A 460 6.05 2.15 -8.28
CA LEU A 460 4.92 1.98 -9.19
C LEU A 460 5.30 1.10 -10.40
N ASN A 461 6.48 1.31 -11.00
CA ASN A 461 6.99 0.50 -12.10
C ASN A 461 7.18 -0.98 -11.70
N TYR A 462 7.75 -1.25 -10.52
CA TYR A 462 7.89 -2.63 -10.02
C TYR A 462 6.51 -3.28 -9.80
N LEU A 463 5.55 -2.56 -9.21
CA LEU A 463 4.19 -3.07 -9.02
C LEU A 463 3.48 -3.32 -10.36
N ARG A 464 3.67 -2.45 -11.37
CA ARG A 464 3.16 -2.66 -12.73
C ARG A 464 3.74 -3.93 -13.35
N CYS A 465 5.06 -4.12 -13.33
CA CYS A 465 5.69 -5.32 -13.87
C CYS A 465 5.24 -6.60 -13.15
N CYS A 466 5.02 -6.56 -11.83
CA CYS A 466 4.40 -7.67 -11.11
C CYS A 466 2.96 -7.97 -11.55
N LEU A 467 2.16 -6.95 -11.90
CA LEU A 467 0.81 -7.15 -12.46
C LEU A 467 0.86 -7.68 -13.91
N GLU A 468 1.81 -7.22 -14.73
CA GLU A 468 2.03 -7.66 -16.11
C GLU A 468 2.48 -9.13 -16.19
N GLU A 469 3.32 -9.54 -15.25
CA GLU A 469 3.79 -10.92 -15.09
C GLU A 469 2.82 -11.82 -14.27
N ALA A 470 1.71 -11.25 -13.76
CA ALA A 470 0.79 -11.87 -12.80
C ALA A 470 1.49 -12.52 -11.58
N ARG A 471 2.63 -11.94 -11.17
CA ARG A 471 3.60 -12.59 -10.29
C ARG A 471 4.25 -11.60 -9.33
N LEU A 472 3.90 -11.74 -8.05
CA LEU A 472 4.54 -11.08 -6.93
C LEU A 472 4.87 -12.12 -5.86
N LYS A 473 6.15 -12.41 -5.67
CA LYS A 473 6.61 -13.36 -4.63
C LYS A 473 6.31 -12.80 -3.24
N HIS A 474 5.86 -13.65 -2.32
CA HIS A 474 5.78 -13.34 -0.90
C HIS A 474 7.19 -13.19 -0.31
N PHE A 475 7.43 -12.11 0.45
CA PHE A 475 8.79 -11.68 0.81
C PHE A 475 9.64 -12.71 1.60
N PHE A 476 9.02 -13.48 2.50
CA PHE A 476 9.70 -14.43 3.40
C PHE A 476 9.85 -15.87 2.86
N PHE A 477 9.39 -16.19 1.66
CA PHE A 477 9.40 -17.56 1.12
C PHE A 477 10.48 -17.71 0.05
N GLY A 478 11.45 -18.60 0.27
CA GLY A 478 12.59 -18.82 -0.64
C GLY A 478 13.41 -17.54 -0.85
N ASN A 479 13.66 -16.81 0.24
CA ASN A 479 14.48 -15.60 0.29
C ASN A 479 15.71 -15.86 1.18
N GLU A 480 16.89 -15.82 0.58
CA GLU A 480 18.16 -16.15 1.24
C GLU A 480 18.75 -14.93 1.98
N ASP A 481 18.46 -13.71 1.52
CA ASP A 481 18.96 -12.43 2.06
C ASP A 481 18.17 -11.95 3.30
N MET A 482 17.71 -12.87 4.14
CA MET A 482 16.86 -12.58 5.30
C MET A 482 17.69 -12.16 6.53
N PRO A 483 17.42 -10.99 7.17
CA PRO A 483 18.12 -10.57 8.39
C PRO A 483 18.00 -11.56 9.55
N GLU A 484 19.13 -11.81 10.24
CA GLU A 484 19.26 -12.81 11.30
C GLU A 484 18.27 -12.63 12.47
N GLU A 485 17.81 -11.39 12.72
CA GLU A 485 16.87 -11.12 13.82
C GLU A 485 15.41 -11.45 13.47
N ILE A 486 15.13 -11.98 12.27
CA ILE A 486 13.82 -12.46 11.83
C ILE A 486 13.83 -14.00 11.81
N SER A 487 13.32 -14.60 12.87
CA SER A 487 13.29 -16.04 13.09
C SER A 487 12.15 -16.67 12.28
N LEU A 488 12.46 -17.26 11.12
CA LEU A 488 11.50 -18.02 10.31
C LEU A 488 11.62 -19.54 10.58
N PRO A 489 10.51 -20.31 10.52
CA PRO A 489 10.59 -21.78 10.54
C PRO A 489 11.39 -22.30 9.33
N PRO A 490 12.24 -23.34 9.46
CA PRO A 490 13.15 -23.78 8.39
C PRO A 490 12.49 -24.03 7.02
N ALA A 491 11.25 -24.55 7.05
CA ALA A 491 10.45 -24.80 5.85
C ALA A 491 10.10 -23.54 5.02
N PHE A 492 10.39 -22.32 5.49
CA PHE A 492 10.24 -21.08 4.71
C PHE A 492 11.43 -20.82 3.77
N GLN A 493 12.63 -21.28 4.15
CA GLN A 493 13.83 -21.15 3.31
C GLN A 493 13.78 -22.16 2.15
N GLU A 494 13.35 -23.40 2.43
CA GLU A 494 13.23 -24.48 1.45
C GLU A 494 11.96 -24.41 0.57
N ALA A 495 10.97 -23.60 0.94
CA ALA A 495 9.71 -23.49 0.21
C ALA A 495 9.84 -22.73 -1.12
N GLN A 496 9.08 -23.18 -2.13
CA GLN A 496 8.89 -22.40 -3.35
C GLN A 496 8.23 -21.04 -3.00
N PRO A 497 8.72 -19.91 -3.56
CA PRO A 497 8.17 -18.59 -3.28
C PRO A 497 6.67 -18.47 -3.65
N LEU A 498 5.83 -18.34 -2.62
CA LEU A 498 4.38 -18.18 -2.76
C LEU A 498 4.03 -16.94 -3.62
N ASN A 499 3.18 -17.09 -4.64
CA ASN A 499 2.74 -15.98 -5.48
C ASN A 499 1.48 -15.30 -4.91
N LEU A 500 1.60 -14.04 -4.48
CA LEU A 500 0.47 -13.22 -4.03
C LEU A 500 -0.55 -12.95 -5.15
N PHE A 501 -0.09 -12.94 -6.40
CA PHE A 501 -0.91 -12.75 -7.60
C PHE A 501 -1.32 -14.06 -8.27
N GLN A 502 -1.28 -15.19 -7.54
CA GLN A 502 -1.69 -16.50 -8.07
C GLN A 502 -3.10 -16.48 -8.67
N HIS A 503 -4.03 -15.74 -8.07
CA HIS A 503 -5.40 -15.56 -8.56
C HIS A 503 -5.48 -14.77 -9.88
N LEU A 504 -4.51 -13.89 -10.17
CA LEU A 504 -4.40 -13.20 -11.46
C LEU A 504 -3.76 -14.13 -12.51
N ALA A 505 -2.74 -14.91 -12.13
CA ALA A 505 -2.11 -15.90 -13.00
C ALA A 505 -3.07 -17.02 -13.44
N GLN A 506 -4.05 -17.34 -12.59
CA GLN A 506 -5.14 -18.27 -12.88
C GLN A 506 -6.30 -17.63 -13.66
N ASN A 507 -6.40 -16.31 -13.73
CA ASN A 507 -7.50 -15.60 -14.37
C ASN A 507 -7.02 -14.36 -15.17
N PRO A 508 -6.68 -14.52 -16.46
CA PRO A 508 -6.24 -13.44 -17.32
C PRO A 508 -7.22 -12.27 -17.46
N ALA A 509 -8.53 -12.50 -17.25
CA ALA A 509 -9.51 -11.42 -17.27
C ALA A 509 -9.39 -10.53 -16.01
N ALA A 510 -9.21 -11.14 -14.83
CA ALA A 510 -8.93 -10.40 -13.60
C ALA A 510 -7.56 -9.68 -13.64
N GLN A 511 -6.55 -10.30 -14.25
CA GLN A 511 -5.26 -9.64 -14.53
C GLN A 511 -5.45 -8.41 -15.43
N THR A 512 -6.19 -8.56 -16.53
CA THR A 512 -6.49 -7.46 -17.46
C THR A 512 -7.28 -6.34 -16.79
N GLU A 513 -8.23 -6.67 -15.90
CA GLU A 513 -8.96 -5.68 -15.10
C GLU A 513 -8.05 -4.94 -14.11
N ALA A 514 -7.16 -5.65 -13.41
CA ALA A 514 -6.20 -5.06 -12.48
C ALA A 514 -5.19 -4.14 -13.21
N LEU A 515 -4.71 -4.55 -14.38
CA LEU A 515 -3.87 -3.72 -15.25
C LEU A 515 -4.62 -2.49 -15.76
N ASN A 516 -5.86 -2.62 -16.24
CA ASN A 516 -6.65 -1.48 -16.69
C ASN A 516 -6.94 -0.48 -15.55
N LYS A 517 -7.16 -0.97 -14.32
CA LYS A 517 -7.24 -0.12 -13.12
C LYS A 517 -5.92 0.61 -12.86
N PHE A 518 -4.79 -0.10 -12.89
CA PHE A 518 -3.45 0.49 -12.71
C PHE A 518 -3.12 1.53 -13.79
N TYR A 519 -3.38 1.24 -15.06
CA TYR A 519 -3.08 2.15 -16.17
C TYR A 519 -3.97 3.41 -16.17
N LYS A 520 -5.26 3.27 -15.85
CA LYS A 520 -6.13 4.45 -15.65
C LYS A 520 -5.60 5.30 -14.49
N PHE A 521 -5.28 4.66 -13.37
CA PHE A 521 -4.72 5.27 -12.18
C PHE A 521 -3.39 6.00 -12.43
N GLU A 522 -2.50 5.40 -13.22
CA GLU A 522 -1.21 5.99 -13.62
C GLU A 522 -1.42 7.24 -14.49
N CYS A 523 -2.38 7.20 -15.44
CA CYS A 523 -2.78 8.37 -16.21
C CYS A 523 -3.40 9.47 -15.34
N ASP A 524 -4.32 9.12 -14.43
CA ASP A 524 -4.96 10.07 -13.51
C ASP A 524 -3.91 10.73 -12.57
N LEU A 525 -2.83 10.03 -12.22
CA LEU A 525 -1.70 10.55 -11.42
C LEU A 525 -0.77 11.48 -12.21
N PHE A 526 -0.39 11.14 -13.44
CA PHE A 526 0.58 11.90 -14.23
C PHE A 526 -0.01 13.04 -15.06
N PHE A 527 -1.32 13.01 -15.36
CA PHE A 527 -2.00 14.02 -16.19
C PHE A 527 -3.15 14.77 -15.47
N GLY A 528 -3.40 14.46 -14.19
CA GLY A 528 -4.50 15.05 -13.39
C GLY A 528 -4.17 16.28 -12.55
N PHE A 529 -3.00 16.92 -12.76
CA PHE A 529 -2.49 18.06 -11.98
C PHE A 529 -2.30 19.33 -12.83
#